data_AF-A0A6C0L957-F1
#
_entry.id   AF-A0A6C0L957-F1
#
_cell.length_a   1.000
_cell.length_b   1.000
_cell.length_c   1.000
_cell.angle_alpha   90.00
_cell.angle_beta   90.00
_cell.angle_gamma   90.00
#
_symmetry.space_group_name_H-M   'P 1'
#
loop_
_entity.id
_entity.type
_entity.pdbx_description
1 polymer ?
#
loop_
_entity_poly.entity_id
_entity_poly.type
_entity_poly.pdbx_seq_one_letter_code
_entity_poly.pdbx_strand_id
1 'polypeptide(L)'
;MYNYLVEFLGTAFFVYVILATGNPLAIGAALALSMLLTLNISGGHINPAVSIVMASAGKLPTVDIIPYCLAQIFGGLTALELYKRYKI
;
A
#
# COMPACT_ATOMS: atom_id res chain seq x y z
N MET A 1 15.24 5.23 0.35
CA MET A 1 15.04 4.57 1.66
C MET A 1 13.61 4.72 2.17
N TYR A 2 13.00 5.91 2.10
CA TYR A 2 11.61 6.10 2.55
C TYR A 2 10.56 5.40 1.68
N ASN A 3 10.87 5.06 0.42
CA ASN A 3 9.94 4.45 -0.52
C ASN A 3 9.27 3.19 0.03
N TYR A 4 10.07 2.24 0.53
CA TYR A 4 9.54 0.98 1.06
C TYR A 4 8.72 1.19 2.34
N LEU A 5 9.12 2.15 3.18
CA LEU A 5 8.38 2.49 4.39
C LEU A 5 7.00 3.08 4.06
N VAL A 6 6.93 3.98 3.08
CA VAL A 6 5.64 4.59 2.71
C VAL A 6 4.74 3.62 1.96
N GLU A 7 5.29 2.68 1.18
CA GLU A 7 4.55 1.57 0.60
C GLU A 7 3.97 0.66 1.68
N PHE A 8 4.77 0.31 2.70
CA PHE A 8 4.31 -0.45 3.85
C PHE A 8 3.18 0.26 4.62
N LEU A 9 3.37 1.53 5.00
CA LEU A 9 2.39 2.30 5.78
C LEU A 9 1.12 2.57 4.97
N GLY A 10 1.28 2.92 3.69
CA GLY A 10 0.17 3.13 2.77
C GLY A 10 -0.67 1.87 2.61
N THR A 11 -0.04 0.71 2.41
CA THR A 11 -0.78 -0.56 2.27
C THR A 11 -1.40 -0.98 3.59
N ALA A 12 -0.72 -0.76 4.72
CA ALA A 12 -1.29 -1.05 6.04
C ALA A 12 -2.57 -0.25 6.29
N PHE A 13 -2.54 1.06 6.06
CA PHE A 13 -3.73 1.90 6.23
C PHE A 13 -4.85 1.52 5.25
N PHE A 14 -4.54 1.37 3.97
CA PHE A 14 -5.52 1.00 2.94
C PHE A 14 -6.21 -0.34 3.25
N VAL A 15 -5.44 -1.38 3.58
CA VAL A 15 -5.98 -2.71 3.91
C VAL A 15 -6.77 -2.68 5.22
N TYR A 16 -6.34 -1.90 6.22
CA TYR A 16 -7.12 -1.77 7.45
C TYR A 16 -8.51 -1.21 7.18
N VAL A 17 -8.63 -0.16 6.35
CA VAL A 17 -9.93 0.43 6.01
C VAL A 17 -10.83 -0.57 5.26
N ILE A 18 -10.27 -1.39 4.38
CA ILE A 18 -11.00 -2.49 3.74
C ILE A 18 -11.59 -3.42 4.80
N LEU A 19 -10.77 -3.90 5.72
CA LEU A 19 -11.17 -4.86 6.75
C LEU A 19 -12.18 -4.28 7.75
N ALA A 20 -11.97 -3.03 8.16
CA ALA A 20 -12.76 -2.39 9.20
C ALA A 20 -14.16 -1.98 8.70
N THR A 21 -14.26 -1.54 7.43
CA THR A 21 -15.48 -0.90 6.94
C THR A 21 -16.26 -1.73 5.92
N GLY A 22 -15.57 -2.44 5.02
CA GLY A 22 -16.18 -3.04 3.82
C GLY A 22 -16.92 -2.03 2.92
N ASN A 23 -16.82 -0.73 3.18
CA ASN A 23 -17.61 0.30 2.50
C ASN A 23 -16.83 0.80 1.26
N PRO A 24 -17.39 0.70 0.03
CA PRO A 24 -16.67 1.08 -1.18
C PRO A 24 -16.19 2.53 -1.22
N LEU A 25 -16.96 3.48 -0.67
CA LEU A 25 -16.58 4.90 -0.63
C LEU A 25 -15.43 5.13 0.35
N ALA A 26 -15.46 4.50 1.53
CA ALA A 26 -14.37 4.58 2.49
C ALA A 26 -13.07 3.99 1.93
N ILE A 27 -13.17 2.83 1.26
CA ILE A 27 -12.04 2.16 0.61
C ILE A 27 -11.45 3.05 -0.49
N GLY A 28 -12.31 3.63 -1.35
CA GLY A 28 -11.87 4.53 -2.41
C GLY A 28 -11.20 5.80 -1.86
N ALA A 29 -11.77 6.41 -0.82
CA ALA A 29 -11.21 7.58 -0.17
C ALA A 29 -9.86 7.27 0.51
N ALA A 30 -9.74 6.12 1.19
CA ALA A 30 -8.50 5.69 1.82
C ALA A 30 -7.40 5.45 0.78
N LEU A 31 -7.73 4.80 -0.34
CA LEU A 31 -6.79 4.62 -1.45
C LEU A 31 -6.32 5.98 -2.00
N ALA A 32 -7.25 6.88 -2.31
CA ALA A 32 -6.94 8.19 -2.87
C ALA A 32 -6.06 9.01 -1.92
N LEU A 33 -6.36 9.02 -0.62
CA LEU A 33 -5.56 9.69 0.39
C LEU A 33 -4.15 9.08 0.49
N SER A 34 -4.06 7.75 0.53
CA SER A 34 -2.77 7.06 0.62
C SER A 34 -1.89 7.38 -0.58
N MET A 35 -2.47 7.37 -1.80
CA MET A 35 -1.76 7.76 -3.01
C MET A 35 -1.31 9.23 -2.94
N LEU A 36 -2.18 10.16 -2.54
CA LEU A 36 -1.84 11.58 -2.45
C LEU A 36 -0.64 11.84 -1.53
N LEU A 37 -0.57 11.13 -0.40
CA LEU A 37 0.52 11.27 0.58
C LEU A 37 1.83 10.61 0.14
N THR A 38 1.76 9.55 -0.68
CA THR A 38 2.91 8.71 -1.02
C THR A 38 3.45 8.91 -2.43
N LEU A 39 2.68 9.57 -3.32
CA LEU A 39 2.98 9.73 -4.74
C LEU A 39 4.39 10.29 -4.98
N ASN A 40 4.75 11.39 -4.33
CA ASN A 40 6.05 12.07 -4.52
C ASN A 40 7.22 11.37 -3.82
N ILE A 41 6.97 10.29 -3.07
CA ILE A 41 7.99 9.56 -2.31
C ILE A 41 8.29 8.21 -2.97
N SER A 42 7.27 7.36 -3.15
CA SER A 42 7.43 6.00 -3.69
C SER A 42 6.80 5.78 -5.06
N GLY A 43 6.00 6.74 -5.56
CA GLY A 43 5.07 6.53 -6.68
C GLY A 43 3.68 6.07 -6.22
N GLY A 44 3.49 5.79 -4.92
CA GLY A 44 2.20 5.46 -4.33
C GLY A 44 1.54 4.23 -4.95
N HIS A 45 2.30 3.15 -5.14
CA HIS A 45 1.79 1.94 -5.79
C HIS A 45 0.84 1.17 -4.88
N ILE A 46 1.24 0.96 -3.62
CA ILE A 46 0.47 0.39 -2.51
C ILE A 46 -0.06 -1.03 -2.83
N ASN A 47 0.44 -1.63 -3.91
CA ASN A 47 -0.06 -2.86 -4.51
C ASN A 47 1.03 -3.53 -5.36
N PRO A 48 1.28 -4.85 -5.17
CA PRO A 48 2.25 -5.60 -5.96
C PRO A 48 1.98 -5.56 -7.47
N ALA A 49 0.72 -5.71 -7.87
CA ALA A 49 0.33 -5.68 -9.29
C ALA A 49 0.63 -4.31 -9.92
N VAL A 50 0.34 -3.22 -9.20
CA VAL A 50 0.67 -1.87 -9.66
C VAL A 50 2.17 -1.69 -9.77
N SER A 51 2.95 -2.17 -8.81
CA SER A 51 4.42 -2.07 -8.84
C SER A 51 5.02 -2.82 -10.03
N ILE A 52 4.52 -4.02 -10.33
CA ILE A 52 4.94 -4.81 -11.50
C ILE A 52 4.59 -4.08 -12.80
N VAL A 53 3.36 -3.55 -12.93
CA VAL A 53 2.94 -2.80 -14.12
C VAL A 53 3.77 -1.53 -14.29
N MET A 54 4.02 -0.78 -13.22
CA MET A 54 4.83 0.43 -13.26
C MET A 54 6.29 0.13 -13.62
N ALA A 55 6.84 -0.99 -13.17
CA ALA A 55 8.15 -1.45 -13.61
C ALA A 55 8.16 -1.83 -15.10
N SER A 56 7.14 -2.55 -15.57
CA SER A 56 6.97 -2.86 -17.00
C SER A 56 6.83 -1.62 -17.88
N ALA A 57 6.29 -0.52 -17.32
CA ALA A 57 6.17 0.77 -18.00
C ALA A 57 7.44 1.64 -17.87
N GLY A 58 8.53 1.13 -17.28
CA GLY A 58 9.78 1.87 -17.06
C GLY A 58 9.66 2.99 -16.03
N LYS A 59 8.64 2.96 -15.17
CA LYS A 59 8.38 3.94 -14.10
C LYS A 59 8.89 3.52 -12.73
N LEU A 60 9.27 2.25 -12.58
CA LEU A 60 9.93 1.70 -11.39
C LEU A 60 11.16 0.89 -11.83
N PRO A 61 12.33 1.05 -11.19
CA PRO A 61 13.46 0.17 -11.42
C PRO A 61 13.06 -1.29 -11.14
N THR A 62 13.44 -2.21 -12.02
CA THR A 62 13.07 -3.64 -11.86
C THR A 62 13.62 -4.25 -10.57
N VAL A 63 14.76 -3.76 -10.08
CA VAL A 63 15.36 -4.15 -8.79
C VAL A 63 14.49 -3.79 -7.59
N ASP A 64 13.59 -2.81 -7.72
CA ASP A 64 12.70 -2.36 -6.64
C ASP A 64 11.38 -3.15 -6.58
N ILE A 65 11.07 -3.98 -7.58
CA ILE A 65 9.82 -4.76 -7.60
C ILE A 65 9.69 -5.63 -6.34
N ILE A 66 10.73 -6.43 -6.04
CA ILE A 66 10.70 -7.35 -4.90
C ILE A 66 10.59 -6.58 -3.57
N PRO A 67 11.44 -5.57 -3.28
CA PRO A 67 11.30 -4.74 -2.09
C PRO A 67 9.92 -4.09 -1.93
N TYR A 68 9.35 -3.53 -3.02
CA TYR A 68 8.01 -2.94 -2.99
C TYR A 68 6.94 -3.97 -2.65
N CYS A 69 6.94 -5.12 -3.34
CA CYS A 69 6.00 -6.20 -3.09
C CYS A 69 6.08 -6.69 -1.64
N LEU A 70 7.28 -6.87 -1.09
CA LEU A 70 7.46 -7.27 0.30
C LEU A 70 6.92 -6.22 1.26
N ALA A 71 7.24 -4.93 1.05
CA ALA A 71 6.72 -3.85 1.87
C ALA A 71 5.18 -3.83 1.89
N GLN A 72 4.55 -3.96 0.73
CA GLN A 72 3.09 -3.96 0.58
C GLN A 72 2.46 -5.20 1.25
N ILE A 73 3.03 -6.39 1.04
CA ILE A 73 2.55 -7.63 1.67
C ILE A 73 2.63 -7.53 3.19
N PHE A 74 3.79 -7.10 3.74
CA PHE A 74 3.94 -6.93 5.17
C PHE A 74 3.05 -5.82 5.74
N GLY A 75 2.80 -4.75 4.97
CA GLY A 75 1.82 -3.72 5.33
C GLY A 75 0.42 -4.29 5.48
N GLY A 76 -0.04 -5.07 4.50
CA GLY A 76 -1.33 -5.75 4.55
C GLY A 76 -1.45 -6.77 5.69
N LEU A 77 -0.39 -7.54 5.96
CA LEU A 77 -0.35 -8.47 7.10
C LEU A 77 -0.41 -7.74 8.44
N THR A 78 0.28 -6.60 8.55
CA THR A 78 0.23 -5.74 9.75
C THR A 78 -1.18 -5.20 9.97
N ALA A 79 -1.85 -4.73 8.91
CA ALA A 79 -3.24 -4.29 8.98
C ALA A 79 -4.19 -5.38 9.48
N LEU A 80 -4.02 -6.62 8.97
CA LEU A 80 -4.80 -7.77 9.41
C LEU A 80 -4.60 -8.05 10.90
N GLU A 81 -3.36 -8.03 11.37
CA GLU A 81 -3.06 -8.29 12.78
C GLU A 81 -3.60 -7.20 13.69
N LEU A 82 -3.49 -5.93 13.27
CA LEU A 82 -4.10 -4.80 13.98
C LEU A 82 -5.61 -4.95 14.08
N TYR A 83 -6.30 -5.25 12.97
CA TYR A 83 -7.75 -5.46 12.93
C TYR A 83 -8.21 -6.59 13.86
N LYS A 84 -7.45 -7.68 13.93
CA LYS A 84 -7.75 -8.80 14.84
C LYS A 84 -7.59 -8.44 16.31
N ARG A 85 -6.54 -7.67 16.66
CA ARG A 85 -6.22 -7.31 18.05
C ARG A 85 -7.02 -6.14 18.57
N TYR A 86 -7.32 -5.18 17.70
CA TYR A 86 -7.97 -3.92 18.03
C TYR A 86 -9.14 -3.73 17.06
N LYS A 87 -10.35 -3.95 17.57
CA LYS A 87 -11.58 -3.61 16.85
C LYS A 87 -11.83 -2.11 17.00
N ILE A 88 -11.08 -1.31 16.25
CA ILE A 88 -11.27 0.14 16.11
C ILE A 88 -12.19 0.38 14.91
#